data_AF-A0A2V7EAF6-F1
#
_entry.id   AF-A0A2V7EAF6-F1
#
_cell.length_a   1.000
_cell.length_b   1.000
_cell.length_c   1.000
_cell.angle_alpha   90.00
_cell.angle_beta   90.00
_cell.angle_gamma   90.00
#
_symmetry.space_group_name_H-M   'P 1'
#
loop_
_entity.id
_entity.type
_entity.pdbx_description
1 polymer ?
#
loop_
_entity_poly.entity_id
_entity_poly.type
_entity_poly.pdbx_seq_one_letter_code
_entity_poly.pdbx_strand_id
1 'polypeptide(L)'
;MDDGTRERGTTRRWRRPGVSASAIPWRTCIGCRKVKPQADLMRLVRGPDGRVEMDRRGPGRGAYVCTSEECIGRALKGGRLAQAFRKPCEAGESLTRWVPRR
;
A
#
# COMPACT_ATOMS: atom_id res chain seq x y z
N MET A 1 -16.75 -52.34 15.63
CA MET A 1 -17.76 -52.38 14.55
C MET A 1 -18.27 -50.95 14.46
N ASP A 2 -17.39 -50.05 14.00
CA ASP A 2 -17.32 -49.57 12.61
C ASP A 2 -18.40 -48.50 12.37
N ASP A 3 -18.17 -47.38 11.72
CA ASP A 3 -17.00 -46.65 11.25
C ASP A 3 -17.60 -45.30 10.83
N GLY A 4 -16.98 -44.19 11.20
CA GLY A 4 -17.63 -42.88 11.00
C GLY A 4 -16.67 -41.73 10.85
N THR A 5 -15.54 -41.97 10.22
CA THR A 5 -14.53 -40.94 9.96
C THR A 5 -15.05 -39.99 8.87
N ARG A 6 -15.60 -38.83 9.28
CA ARG A 6 -15.92 -37.74 8.34
C ARG A 6 -14.65 -36.99 7.97
N GLU A 7 -14.12 -37.33 6.81
CA GLU A 7 -12.93 -36.73 6.20
C GLU A 7 -13.16 -35.26 5.88
N ARG A 8 -12.38 -34.39 6.54
CA ARG A 8 -12.34 -32.96 6.24
C ARG A 8 -11.62 -32.76 4.91
N GLY A 9 -12.40 -32.48 3.86
CA GLY A 9 -11.92 -32.16 2.53
C GLY A 9 -10.78 -31.14 2.56
N THR A 10 -9.61 -31.59 2.13
CA THR A 10 -8.39 -30.81 2.00
C THR A 10 -8.62 -29.67 1.03
N THR A 11 -8.53 -28.43 1.51
CA THR A 11 -8.62 -27.24 0.65
C THR A 11 -7.47 -27.25 -0.35
N ARG A 12 -7.78 -27.42 -1.64
CA ARG A 12 -6.81 -27.27 -2.74
C ARG A 12 -6.28 -25.83 -2.73
N ARG A 13 -5.11 -25.65 -2.11
CA ARG A 13 -4.38 -24.39 -2.10
C ARG A 13 -3.76 -24.20 -3.49
N TRP A 14 -4.39 -23.40 -4.36
CA TRP A 14 -3.84 -23.00 -5.65
C TRP A 14 -2.51 -22.27 -5.44
N ARG A 15 -1.39 -22.90 -5.86
CA ARG A 15 -0.09 -22.23 -5.93
C ARG A 15 -0.14 -21.23 -7.08
N ARG A 16 0.09 -19.94 -6.79
CA ARG A 16 0.14 -18.89 -7.82
C ARG A 16 1.43 -19.09 -8.64
N PRO A 17 1.37 -19.13 -9.98
CA PRO A 17 2.55 -19.25 -10.83
C PRO A 17 3.44 -18.00 -10.68
N GLY A 18 4.76 -18.24 -10.77
CA GLY A 18 5.81 -17.29 -10.43
C GLY A 18 5.70 -15.94 -11.15
N VAL A 19 5.77 -14.87 -10.37
CA VAL A 19 5.97 -13.51 -10.89
C VAL A 19 7.39 -13.43 -11.46
N SER A 20 7.50 -13.22 -12.77
CA SER A 20 8.77 -12.97 -13.47
C SER A 20 9.45 -11.75 -12.85
N ALA A 21 10.68 -11.92 -12.34
CA ALA A 21 11.37 -11.00 -11.44
C ALA A 21 11.81 -9.64 -12.07
N SER A 22 11.29 -9.25 -13.23
CA SER A 22 11.88 -8.15 -14.02
C SER A 22 10.91 -7.06 -14.48
N ALA A 23 9.60 -7.17 -14.21
CA ALA A 23 8.66 -6.10 -14.54
C ALA A 23 8.48 -5.15 -13.34
N ILE A 24 8.90 -3.89 -13.47
CA ILE A 24 8.60 -2.85 -12.47
C ILE A 24 7.07 -2.73 -12.37
N PRO A 25 6.47 -2.95 -11.19
CA PRO A 25 5.02 -2.87 -11.07
C PRO A 25 4.53 -1.45 -11.35
N TRP A 26 3.39 -1.33 -12.02
CA TRP A 26 2.71 -0.05 -12.19
C TRP A 26 1.73 0.19 -11.04
N ARG A 27 1.68 1.44 -10.55
CA ARG A 27 0.85 1.85 -9.41
C ARG A 27 0.16 3.18 -9.70
N THR A 28 -0.96 3.42 -9.06
CA THR A 28 -1.71 4.67 -9.17
C THR A 28 -1.34 5.60 -8.03
N CYS A 29 -0.94 6.84 -8.36
CA CYS A 29 -0.72 7.88 -7.37
C CYS A 29 -2.05 8.30 -6.72
N ILE A 30 -2.11 8.36 -5.39
CA ILE A 30 -3.32 8.81 -4.68
C ILE A 30 -3.58 10.31 -4.85
N GLY A 31 -2.53 11.13 -5.08
CA GLY A 31 -2.64 12.58 -5.26
C GLY A 31 -3.16 12.98 -6.64
N CYS A 32 -2.49 12.54 -7.71
CA CYS A 32 -2.85 12.92 -9.08
C CYS A 32 -3.64 11.86 -9.86
N ARG A 33 -3.85 10.66 -9.30
CA ARG A 33 -4.60 9.54 -9.90
C ARG A 33 -4.02 8.98 -11.21
N LYS A 34 -2.82 9.42 -11.62
CA LYS A 34 -2.09 8.86 -12.76
C LYS A 34 -1.40 7.54 -12.40
N VAL A 35 -1.29 6.64 -13.38
CA VAL A 35 -0.55 5.38 -13.28
C VAL A 35 0.92 5.65 -13.64
N LYS A 36 1.85 5.20 -12.79
CA LYS A 36 3.30 5.38 -12.98
C LYS A 36 4.06 4.13 -12.51
N PRO A 37 5.32 3.94 -12.94
CA PRO A 37 6.17 2.89 -12.40
C PRO A 37 6.31 3.02 -10.88
N GLN A 38 6.32 1.90 -10.16
CA GLN A 38 6.49 1.89 -8.71
C GLN A 38 7.79 2.58 -8.27
N ALA A 39 8.84 2.53 -9.10
CA ALA A 39 10.12 3.19 -8.85
C ALA A 39 10.01 4.72 -8.75
N ASP A 40 9.04 5.33 -9.45
CA ASP A 40 8.82 6.79 -9.49
C ASP A 40 7.86 7.27 -8.39
N LEU A 41 7.38 6.34 -7.56
CA LEU A 41 6.37 6.59 -6.56
C LEU A 41 6.90 6.26 -5.18
N MET A 42 6.51 7.09 -4.23
CA MET A 42 6.77 6.88 -2.82
C MET A 42 5.64 6.04 -2.23
N ARG A 43 6.01 4.97 -1.53
CA ARG A 43 5.06 4.13 -0.79
C ARG A 43 4.78 4.72 0.58
N LEU A 44 3.50 4.78 0.91
CA LEU A 44 2.96 5.20 2.19
C LEU A 44 2.32 4.01 2.88
N VAL A 45 2.51 3.88 4.19
CA VAL A 45 1.91 2.82 5.00
C VAL A 45 1.26 3.41 6.23
N ARG A 46 0.06 2.91 6.55
CA ARG A 46 -0.63 3.21 7.80
C ARG A 46 -0.15 2.25 8.89
N GLY A 47 0.47 2.80 9.93
CA GLY A 47 0.85 2.07 11.14
C GLY A 47 -0.36 1.61 11.98
N PRO A 48 -0.10 0.80 13.02
CA PRO A 48 -1.15 0.36 13.95
C PRO A 48 -1.76 1.53 14.75
N ASP A 49 -0.94 2.53 15.04
CA ASP A 49 -1.28 3.82 15.68
C ASP A 49 -2.17 4.73 14.83
N GLY A 50 -2.39 4.37 13.55
CA GLY A 50 -3.21 5.15 12.63
C GLY A 50 -2.46 6.27 11.91
N ARG A 51 -1.16 6.41 12.11
CA ARG A 51 -0.34 7.38 11.38
C ARG A 51 0.13 6.81 10.06
N VAL A 52 0.23 7.65 9.04
CA VAL A 52 0.73 7.29 7.72
C VAL A 52 2.15 7.79 7.58
N GLU A 53 3.08 6.86 7.45
CA GLU A 53 4.49 7.14 7.28
C GLU A 53 4.97 6.75 5.88
N MET A 54 6.06 7.37 5.44
CA MET A 54 6.81 6.93 4.27
C MET A 54 7.50 5.61 4.58
N ASP A 55 7.21 4.57 3.79
CA ASP A 55 7.76 3.25 4.07
C ASP A 55 7.97 2.40 2.82
N ARG A 56 9.21 1.91 2.68
CA ARG A 56 9.63 1.05 1.57
C ARG A 56 9.41 -0.45 1.83
N ARG A 57 9.29 -0.90 3.09
CA ARG A 57 9.34 -2.34 3.44
C ARG A 57 8.38 -2.81 4.53
N GLY A 58 7.86 -1.92 5.35
CA GLY A 58 6.96 -2.22 6.45
C GLY A 58 5.65 -2.90 6.00
N PRO A 59 5.09 -3.74 6.89
CA PRO A 59 3.91 -4.54 6.63
C PRO A 59 2.64 -3.69 6.58
N GLY A 60 1.62 -4.22 5.92
CA GLY A 60 0.29 -3.61 5.87
C GLY A 60 -0.12 -3.09 4.50
N ARG A 61 -1.29 -2.44 4.46
CA ARG A 61 -1.85 -1.86 3.24
C ARG A 61 -0.98 -0.68 2.84
N GLY A 62 -0.40 -0.73 1.64
CA GLY A 62 0.38 0.36 1.06
C GLY A 62 -0.45 1.20 0.09
N ALA A 63 -0.21 2.51 0.10
CA ALA A 63 -0.65 3.45 -0.92
C ALA A 63 0.57 4.09 -1.59
N TYR A 64 0.40 4.67 -2.77
CA TYR A 64 1.51 5.27 -3.52
C TYR A 64 1.22 6.72 -3.86
N VAL A 65 2.23 7.59 -3.76
CA VAL A 65 2.13 9.02 -4.08
C VAL A 65 3.34 9.45 -4.89
N CYS A 66 3.20 10.43 -5.79
CA CYS A 66 4.36 11.00 -6.47
C CYS A 66 5.25 11.72 -5.45
N THR A 67 6.55 11.75 -5.72
CA THR A 67 7.55 12.55 -5.00
C THR A 67 7.48 14.05 -5.35
N SER A 68 6.32 14.56 -5.76
CA SER A 68 6.11 15.98 -6.04
C SER A 68 5.34 16.63 -4.90
N GLU A 69 5.70 17.86 -4.56
CA GLU A 69 5.06 18.64 -3.50
C GLU A 69 3.55 18.75 -3.71
N GLU A 70 3.13 18.94 -4.97
CA GLU A 70 1.71 18.97 -5.33
C GLU A 70 0.97 17.68 -4.96
N CYS A 71 1.55 16.51 -5.25
CA CYS A 71 0.89 15.23 -4.96
C CYS A 71 0.87 14.92 -3.47
N ILE A 72 1.92 15.33 -2.74
CA ILE A 72 2.00 15.15 -1.29
C ILE A 72 1.02 16.09 -0.59
N GLY A 73 0.98 17.36 -0.98
CA GLY A 73 -0.02 18.32 -0.51
C GLY A 73 -1.45 17.82 -0.79
N ARG A 74 -1.71 17.26 -1.98
CA ARG A 74 -3.00 16.63 -2.30
C ARG A 74 -3.29 15.40 -1.44
N ALA A 75 -2.29 14.57 -1.11
CA ALA A 75 -2.47 13.39 -0.27
C ALA A 75 -2.80 13.77 1.17
N LEU A 76 -2.12 14.79 1.71
CA LEU A 76 -2.38 15.35 3.03
C LEU A 76 -3.77 16.01 3.13
N LYS A 77 -4.24 16.62 2.03
CA LYS A 77 -5.53 17.32 1.96
C LYS A 77 -6.69 16.41 1.52
N GLY A 78 -7.86 16.58 2.14
CA GLY A 78 -9.13 16.06 1.61
C GLY A 78 -9.34 14.55 1.75
N GLY A 79 -8.89 13.94 2.85
CA GLY A 79 -9.28 12.56 3.22
C GLY A 79 -8.72 11.45 2.31
N ARG A 80 -7.81 11.78 1.38
CA ARG A 80 -7.26 10.80 0.42
C ARG A 80 -6.52 9.67 1.10
N LEU A 81 -5.82 9.93 2.21
CA LEU A 81 -5.19 8.88 3.02
C LEU A 81 -6.25 7.94 3.58
N ALA A 82 -7.30 8.47 4.20
CA ALA A 82 -8.37 7.66 4.79
C ALA A 82 -9.08 6.79 3.73
N GLN A 83 -9.33 7.35 2.54
CA GLN A 83 -9.87 6.59 1.41
C GLN A 83 -8.90 5.49 0.93
N ALA A 84 -7.61 5.80 0.83
CA ALA A 84 -6.61 4.85 0.35
C ALA A 84 -6.43 3.67 1.33
N PHE A 85 -6.45 3.92 2.64
CA PHE A 85 -6.29 2.91 3.68
C PHE A 85 -7.61 2.30 4.18
N ARG A 86 -8.77 2.85 3.77
CA ARG A 86 -10.13 2.47 4.22
C ARG A 86 -10.32 2.53 5.73
N LYS A 87 -9.58 3.39 6.42
CA LYS A 87 -9.64 3.61 7.86
C LYS A 87 -9.29 5.07 8.16
N PRO A 88 -9.76 5.64 9.29
CA PRO A 88 -9.24 6.89 9.78
C PRO A 88 -7.71 6.80 9.95
N CYS A 89 -7.03 7.85 9.48
CA CYS A 89 -5.60 7.96 9.58
C CYS A 89 -5.14 9.41 9.49
N GLU A 90 -4.00 9.67 10.11
CA GLU A 90 -3.35 10.99 10.15
C GLU A 90 -2.01 10.93 9.42
N ALA A 91 -1.53 12.08 8.97
CA ALA A 91 -0.20 12.16 8.40
C ALA A 91 0.86 12.02 9.50
N GLY A 92 1.77 11.07 9.33
CA GLY A 92 2.92 10.90 10.19
C GLY A 92 3.96 12.01 10.04
N GLU A 93 4.98 11.99 10.90
CA GLU A 93 6.02 13.02 10.89
C GLU A 93 6.80 12.97 9.57
N SER A 94 7.12 11.76 9.09
CA SER A 94 7.93 11.61 7.88
C SER A 94 7.21 12.26 6.70
N LEU A 95 5.91 12.01 6.54
CA LEU A 95 5.11 12.56 5.44
C LEU A 95 4.89 14.08 5.57
N THR A 96 4.71 14.58 6.78
CA THR A 96 4.48 16.01 7.05
C THR A 96 5.74 16.84 6.87
N ARG A 97 6.89 16.30 7.28
CA ARG A 97 8.21 16.94 7.15
C ARG A 97 8.88 16.62 5.81
N TRP A 98 8.17 15.96 4.90
CA TRP A 98 8.75 15.61 3.61
C TRP A 98 9.13 16.88 2.84
N VAL A 99 10.36 16.89 2.32
CA VAL A 99 10.86 17.95 1.44
C VAL A 99 11.33 17.32 0.13
N PRO A 100 11.07 17.96 -1.02
CA PRO A 100 11.62 17.52 -2.29
C PRO A 100 13.15 17.57 -2.23
N ARG A 101 13.81 16.47 -2.62
CA ARG A 101 15.26 16.50 -2.84
C ARG A 101 15.51 17.12 -4.21
N ARG A 102 16.20 18.27 -4.21
CA ARG A 102 16.71 18.91 -5.43
C ARG A 102 17.86 18.10 -6.02
#